data_AF-A0A8E0FPH4-F1
#
_entry.id   AF-A0A8E0FPH4-F1
#
_cell.length_a   1.000
_cell.length_b   1.000
_cell.length_c   1.000
_cell.angle_alpha   90.00
_cell.angle_beta   90.00
_cell.angle_gamma   90.00
#
_symmetry.space_group_name_H-M   'P 1'
#
loop_
_entity.id
_entity.type
_entity.pdbx_description
1 polymer ?
#
loop_
_entity_poly.entity_id
_entity_poly.type
_entity_poly.pdbx_seq_one_letter_code
_entity_poly.pdbx_strand_id
1 'polypeptide(L)'
;MIRTTDNKLYTGITTDVERRYQQHQSGKGAKALRGKGELTLAFSAPVGDRSLALRAEYRVKQLTKLQKERLVAEGAGFAELLSSLQTPEIKSD
;
A
#
# COMPACT_ATOMS: atom_id res chain seq x y z
N MET A 1 -0.61 -3.54 -1.78
CA MET A 1 0.66 -3.41 -2.52
C MET A 1 0.68 -4.48 -3.59
N ILE A 2 1.00 -4.11 -4.82
CA ILE A 2 1.09 -5.01 -5.96
C ILE A 2 2.55 -5.09 -6.40
N ARG A 3 3.06 -6.32 -6.58
CA ARG A 3 4.37 -6.59 -7.16
C ARG A 3 4.21 -6.86 -8.65
N THR A 4 5.03 -6.22 -9.45
CA THR A 4 5.14 -6.45 -10.90
C THR A 4 6.23 -7.48 -11.20
N THR A 5 6.22 -8.01 -12.42
CA THR A 5 7.25 -8.92 -12.93
C THR A 5 8.67 -8.34 -12.87
N ASP A 6 8.84 -7.02 -13.03
CA ASP A 6 10.11 -6.30 -12.85
C ASP A 6 10.46 -6.01 -11.38
N ASN A 7 9.82 -6.72 -10.44
CA ASN A 7 10.03 -6.65 -9.01
C ASN A 7 9.87 -5.22 -8.42
N LYS A 8 9.01 -4.40 -9.03
CA LYS A 8 8.62 -3.10 -8.50
C LYS A 8 7.36 -3.24 -7.66
N LEU A 9 7.23 -2.36 -6.67
CA LEU A 9 6.11 -2.34 -5.74
C LEU A 9 5.24 -1.11 -5.99
N TYR A 10 3.99 -1.36 -6.38
CA TYR A 10 2.95 -0.35 -6.50
C TYR A 10 2.09 -0.31 -5.24
N THR A 11 1.77 0.89 -4.77
CA THR A 11 0.98 1.14 -3.56
C THR A 11 -0.30 1.87 -3.89
N GLY A 12 -1.37 1.52 -3.18
CA GLY A 12 -2.72 2.00 -3.42
C GLY A 12 -3.64 1.64 -2.26
N ILE A 13 -4.76 2.35 -2.14
CA ILE A 13 -5.85 2.05 -1.20
C ILE A 13 -7.10 1.60 -1.95
N THR A 14 -7.93 0.81 -1.28
CA THR A 14 -9.24 0.40 -1.78
C THR A 14 -10.10 -0.10 -0.64
N THR A 15 -11.42 -0.06 -0.81
CA THR A 15 -12.40 -0.71 0.07
C THR A 15 -12.66 -2.16 -0.32
N ASP A 16 -12.20 -2.59 -1.50
CA ASP A 16 -12.38 -3.94 -2.03
C ASP A 16 -11.10 -4.37 -2.73
N VAL A 17 -10.28 -5.15 -2.01
CA VAL A 17 -8.93 -5.57 -2.45
C VAL A 17 -9.01 -6.46 -3.67
N GLU A 18 -9.90 -7.45 -3.66
CA GLU A 18 -10.00 -8.44 -4.74
C GLU A 18 -10.45 -7.78 -6.04
N ARG A 19 -11.56 -7.02 -6.01
CA ARG A 19 -12.04 -6.30 -7.19
C ARG A 19 -10.98 -5.37 -7.75
N ARG A 20 -10.27 -4.64 -6.88
CA ARG A 20 -9.24 -3.69 -7.32
C ARG A 20 -8.04 -4.40 -7.92
N TYR A 21 -7.62 -5.52 -7.33
CA TYR A 21 -6.54 -6.35 -7.87
C TYR A 21 -6.89 -6.89 -9.25
N GLN A 22 -8.09 -7.45 -9.45
CA GLN A 22 -8.54 -7.93 -10.77
C GLN A 22 -8.63 -6.81 -11.82
N GLN A 23 -9.03 -5.60 -11.43
CA GLN A 23 -8.98 -4.43 -12.32
C GLN A 23 -7.54 -4.11 -12.76
N HIS A 24 -6.57 -4.20 -11.87
CA HIS A 24 -5.16 -4.02 -12.22
C HIS A 24 -4.66 -5.15 -13.12
N GLN A 25 -4.97 -6.41 -12.79
CA GLN A 25 -4.56 -7.58 -13.56
C GLN A 25 -5.10 -7.57 -14.99
N SER A 26 -6.34 -7.08 -15.18
CA SER A 26 -6.97 -6.89 -16.50
C SER A 26 -6.54 -5.61 -17.25
N GLY A 27 -5.59 -4.83 -16.70
CA GLY A 27 -5.09 -3.60 -17.34
C GLY A 27 -6.04 -2.39 -17.31
N LYS A 28 -7.17 -2.50 -16.60
CA LYS A 28 -8.19 -1.45 -16.42
C LYS A 28 -7.96 -0.58 -15.17
N GLY A 29 -6.97 -0.93 -14.35
CA GLY A 29 -6.58 -0.16 -13.17
C GLY A 29 -5.60 0.98 -13.46
N ALA A 30 -4.66 1.20 -12.54
CA ALA A 30 -3.65 2.26 -12.65
C ALA A 30 -2.78 2.12 -13.91
N LYS A 31 -2.52 3.26 -14.57
CA LYS A 31 -1.64 3.37 -15.75
C LYS A 31 -0.27 2.73 -15.51
N ALA A 32 0.30 2.87 -14.31
CA ALA A 32 1.61 2.32 -13.96
C ALA A 32 1.68 0.79 -13.99
N LEU A 33 0.53 0.10 -13.86
CA LEU A 33 0.44 -1.36 -13.83
C LEU A 33 -0.03 -1.97 -15.16
N ARG A 34 -0.50 -1.14 -16.10
CA ARG A 34 -0.95 -1.62 -17.41
C ARG A 34 0.24 -2.21 -18.19
N GLY A 35 0.08 -3.42 -18.71
CA GLY A 35 1.10 -4.10 -19.52
C GLY A 35 2.31 -4.60 -18.72
N LYS A 36 2.21 -4.73 -17.39
CA LYS A 36 3.31 -5.23 -16.53
C LYS A 36 3.37 -6.75 -16.37
N GLY A 37 2.60 -7.48 -17.18
CA GLY A 37 2.49 -8.94 -17.12
C GLY A 37 1.64 -9.40 -15.94
N GLU A 38 1.94 -10.60 -15.45
CA GLU A 38 1.31 -11.15 -14.25
C GLU A 38 1.68 -10.31 -13.01
N LEU A 39 0.67 -9.91 -12.25
CA LEU A 39 0.83 -9.10 -11.06
C LEU A 39 0.63 -9.99 -9.83
N THR A 40 1.34 -9.72 -8.74
CA THR A 40 1.15 -10.41 -7.47
C THR A 40 0.60 -9.46 -6.42
N LEU A 41 -0.44 -9.86 -5.69
CA LEU A 41 -0.87 -9.15 -4.49
C LEU A 41 0.13 -9.43 -3.36
N ALA A 42 1.09 -8.53 -3.16
CA ALA A 42 2.21 -8.75 -2.24
C ALA A 42 1.88 -8.41 -0.78
N PHE A 43 0.98 -7.45 -0.55
CA PHE A 43 0.60 -7.04 0.81
C PHE A 43 -0.76 -6.34 0.80
N SER A 44 -1.60 -6.63 1.78
CA SER A 44 -2.83 -5.88 2.05
C SER A 44 -3.15 -5.95 3.53
N ALA A 45 -3.62 -4.85 4.10
CA ALA A 45 -4.03 -4.78 5.49
C ALA A 45 -5.20 -3.78 5.65
N PRO A 46 -6.13 -4.04 6.58
CA PRO A 46 -7.14 -3.07 6.96
C PRO A 46 -6.47 -1.87 7.66
N VAL A 47 -6.99 -0.66 7.42
CA VAL A 47 -6.41 0.58 7.96
C VAL A 47 -7.41 1.38 8.80
N GLY A 48 -8.70 1.38 8.42
CA GLY A 48 -9.73 2.18 9.06
C GLY A 48 -10.40 3.11 8.05
N ASP A 49 -10.63 4.36 8.44
CA ASP A 49 -11.29 5.34 7.58
C ASP A 49 -10.43 5.79 6.38
N ARG A 50 -11.08 6.52 5.47
CA ARG A 50 -10.44 7.04 4.25
C ARG A 50 -9.29 8.00 4.54
N SER A 51 -9.37 8.80 5.59
CA SER A 51 -8.35 9.79 5.96
C SER A 51 -7.06 9.10 6.39
N LEU A 52 -7.18 8.13 7.31
CA LEU A 52 -6.07 7.32 7.77
C LEU A 52 -5.48 6.47 6.65
N ALA A 53 -6.31 5.88 5.78
CA ALA A 53 -5.86 5.13 4.62
C ALA A 53 -5.00 5.98 3.67
N LEU A 54 -5.42 7.21 3.37
CA LEU A 54 -4.66 8.14 2.53
C LEU A 54 -3.34 8.56 3.18
N ARG A 55 -3.33 8.85 4.49
CA ARG A 55 -2.11 9.16 5.24
C ARG A 55 -1.13 7.99 5.26
N ALA A 56 -1.64 6.77 5.49
CA ALA A 56 -0.84 5.55 5.46
C ALA A 56 -0.27 5.30 4.05
N GLU A 57 -1.07 5.44 2.99
CA GLU A 57 -0.60 5.30 1.61
C GLU A 57 0.51 6.30 1.30
N TYR A 58 0.36 7.56 1.71
CA TYR A 58 1.37 8.59 1.52
C TYR A 58 2.69 8.22 2.22
N ARG A 59 2.64 7.81 3.49
CA ARG A 59 3.84 7.37 4.22
C ARG A 59 4.49 6.15 3.57
N VAL A 60 3.71 5.15 3.19
CA VAL A 60 4.22 3.96 2.50
C VAL A 60 4.85 4.33 1.16
N LYS A 61 4.33 5.31 0.41
CA LYS A 61 4.95 5.78 -0.84
C LYS A 61 6.37 6.31 -0.64
N GLN A 62 6.61 7.02 0.47
CA GLN A 62 7.92 7.58 0.84
C GLN A 62 8.94 6.55 1.33
N LEU A 63 8.49 5.34 1.71
CA LEU A 63 9.40 4.27 2.10
C LEU A 63 10.30 3.85 0.94
N THR A 64 11.55 3.54 1.28
CA THR A 64 12.50 2.90 0.36
C THR A 64 11.98 1.53 -0.09
N LYS A 65 12.51 1.00 -1.20
CA LYS A 65 12.15 -0.35 -1.65
C LYS A 65 12.38 -1.37 -0.53
N LEU A 66 13.54 -1.33 0.14
CA LEU A 66 13.88 -2.24 1.24
C LEU A 66 12.84 -2.19 2.37
N GLN A 67 12.42 -0.99 2.79
CA GLN A 67 11.40 -0.86 3.83
C GLN A 67 10.04 -1.42 3.37
N LYS A 68 9.65 -1.24 2.11
CA LYS A 68 8.44 -1.85 1.56
C LYS A 68 8.53 -3.38 1.52
N GLU A 69 9.69 -3.94 1.17
CA GLU A 69 9.92 -5.38 1.21
C GLU A 69 9.78 -5.95 2.63
N ARG A 70 10.25 -5.23 3.66
CA ARG A 70 10.02 -5.61 5.05
C ARG A 70 8.53 -5.64 5.41
N LEU A 71 7.76 -4.65 4.95
CA LEU A 71 6.29 -4.68 5.13
C LEU A 71 5.66 -5.90 4.48
N VAL A 72 6.11 -6.28 3.28
CA VAL A 72 5.62 -7.46 2.56
C VAL A 72 6.00 -8.77 3.29
N ALA A 73 7.21 -8.86 3.83
CA ALA A 73 7.71 -10.08 4.46
C ALA A 73 7.19 -10.29 5.88
N GLU A 74 7.15 -9.22 6.69
CA GLU A 74 6.96 -9.33 8.14
C GLU A 74 5.61 -8.78 8.60
N GLY A 75 5.00 -7.83 7.87
CA GLY A 75 3.74 -7.18 8.21
C GLY A 75 3.77 -6.28 9.47
N ALA A 76 4.66 -6.57 10.44
CA ALA A 76 4.72 -5.94 11.76
C ALA A 76 4.94 -4.42 11.69
N GLY A 77 5.84 -3.96 10.83
CA GLY A 77 6.13 -2.53 10.67
C GLY A 77 4.94 -1.70 10.18
N PHE A 78 3.89 -2.33 9.64
CA PHE A 78 2.69 -1.61 9.23
C PHE A 78 1.81 -1.22 10.41
N ALA A 79 1.66 -2.07 11.43
CA ALA A 79 0.86 -1.77 12.61
C ALA A 79 1.44 -0.59 13.42
N GLU A 80 2.77 -0.55 13.55
CA GLU A 80 3.49 0.58 14.17
C GLU A 80 3.28 1.88 13.38
N LEU A 81 3.39 1.81 12.04
CA LEU A 81 3.12 2.94 11.17
C LEU A 81 1.69 3.47 11.36
N LEU A 82 0.69 2.58 11.40
CA LEU A 82 -0.70 2.99 11.62
C LEU A 82 -0.89 3.67 12.98
N SER A 83 -0.32 3.09 14.03
CA SER A 83 -0.39 3.64 15.39
C SER A 83 0.20 5.05 15.42
N SER A 84 1.36 5.27 14.77
CA SER A 84 2.00 6.59 14.69
C SER A 84 1.18 7.65 13.95
N LEU A 85 0.27 7.23 13.06
CA LEU A 85 -0.61 8.14 12.32
C LEU A 85 -1.91 8.46 13.07
N GLN A 86 -2.33 7.57 13.98
CA GLN A 86 -3.53 7.77 14.79
C GLN A 86 -3.29 8.68 15.99
N THR A 87 -2.05 8.78 16.48
CA THR A 87 -1.72 9.71 17.56
C THR A 87 -1.96 11.15 17.11
N PRO A 88 -2.78 11.94 17.82
CA PRO A 88 -2.86 13.37 17.57
C PRO A 88 -1.49 13.98 17.84
N GLU A 89 -0.95 14.74 16.89
CA GLU A 89 0.16 15.65 17.18
C GLU A 89 -0.32 16.56 18.32
N ILE A 90 0.25 16.38 19.51
CA ILE A 90 0.14 17.37 20.58
C ILE A 90 0.83 18.60 20.00
N LYS A 91 0.04 19.55 19.49
CA LYS A 91 0.53 20.90 19.24
C LYS A 91 0.84 21.48 20.62
N SER A 92 2.13 21.51 20.96
CA SER A 92 2.63 22.41 21.98
C SER A 92 2.52 23.82 21.41
N ASP A 93 1.56 24.59 21.91
CA ASP A 93 1.56 26.06 21.80
C ASP A 93 2.79 26.65 22.53
#